data_AF-A0A4Q6CC38-F1
#
_entry.id   AF-A0A4Q6CC38-F1
#
_cell.length_a   1.000
_cell.length_b   1.000
_cell.length_c   1.000
_cell.angle_alpha   90.00
_cell.angle_beta   90.00
_cell.angle_gamma   90.00
#
_symmetry.space_group_name_H-M   'P 1'
#
loop_
_entity.id
_entity.type
_entity.pdbx_description
1 polymer ?
#
loop_
_entity_poly.entity_id
_entity_poly.type
_entity_poly.pdbx_seq_one_letter_code
_entity_poly.pdbx_strand_id
1 'polypeptide(L)'
;MTMLQRASRSACALMLLTSMASCTSFDNREGAANEVEQEMEFEPAVAAAQEPDEGSSLEGDVSLTDIRYVSRKGGGTVVIEANSPLTFRTRENKDSNQLVVDIPNSRLP
;
A
#
# COMPACT_ATOMS: atom_id res chain seq x y z
N MET A 1 49.00 26.28 -12.32
CA MET A 1 48.82 26.76 -10.94
C MET A 1 47.90 25.78 -10.23
N THR A 2 48.51 24.99 -9.34
CA THR A 2 47.96 23.93 -8.49
C THR A 2 47.36 24.52 -7.21
N MET A 3 46.20 24.02 -6.75
CA MET A 3 45.75 23.85 -5.33
C MET A 3 44.42 23.07 -5.38
N LEU A 4 44.19 21.85 -4.88
CA LEU A 4 44.53 21.13 -3.64
C LEU A 4 43.53 21.38 -2.48
N GLN A 5 42.97 20.25 -1.98
CA GLN A 5 42.27 20.03 -0.68
C GLN A 5 40.84 20.59 -0.51
N ARG A 6 39.90 19.91 0.16
CA ARG A 6 40.01 18.97 1.30
C ARG A 6 38.74 18.10 1.42
N ALA A 7 38.91 16.80 1.62
CA ALA A 7 37.87 15.87 2.05
C ALA A 7 37.62 16.03 3.57
N SER A 8 36.36 15.93 3.99
CA SER A 8 35.97 15.82 5.41
C SER A 8 35.13 14.56 5.59
N ARG A 9 35.73 13.55 6.24
CA ARG A 9 35.08 12.32 6.69
C ARG A 9 34.66 12.55 8.13
N SER A 10 33.40 12.31 8.47
CA SER A 10 32.96 12.20 9.87
C SER A 10 32.26 10.86 10.05
N ALA A 11 33.01 9.92 10.63
CA ALA A 11 32.53 8.66 11.14
C ALA A 11 32.16 8.84 12.62
N CYS A 12 30.94 8.46 13.00
CA CYS A 12 30.51 8.28 14.38
C CYS A 12 30.08 6.80 14.48
N ALA A 13 30.95 5.89 14.92
CA ALA A 13 31.16 5.53 16.33
C ALA A 13 29.81 5.14 16.99
N LEU A 14 29.35 3.89 16.87
CA LEU A 14 29.75 2.72 17.67
C LEU A 14 29.67 2.98 19.18
N MET A 15 28.60 2.52 19.83
CA MET A 15 28.52 2.15 21.26
C MET A 15 27.28 1.25 21.43
N LEU A 16 27.46 -0.04 21.74
CA LEU A 16 27.34 -0.64 23.09
C LEU A 16 25.85 -0.74 23.53
N LEU A 17 25.32 -1.83 24.06
CA LEU A 17 25.88 -2.79 25.00
C LEU A 17 24.88 -3.97 25.10
N THR A 18 25.43 -5.18 25.06
CA THR A 18 24.83 -6.45 25.49
C THR A 18 24.41 -6.41 26.97
N SER A 19 23.24 -6.97 27.32
CA SER A 19 22.97 -7.41 28.70
C SER A 19 22.24 -8.75 28.70
N MET A 20 22.95 -9.76 29.19
CA MET A 20 22.44 -11.07 29.57
C MET A 20 21.72 -10.98 30.92
N ALA A 21 20.68 -11.78 31.13
CA ALA A 21 20.34 -12.29 32.46
C ALA A 21 19.54 -13.59 32.33
N SER A 22 20.09 -14.63 32.95
CA SER A 22 19.61 -16.00 32.98
C SER A 22 18.82 -16.28 34.26
N CYS A 23 17.91 -17.26 34.18
CA CYS A 23 17.45 -18.19 35.22
C CYS A 23 16.69 -17.66 36.45
N THR A 24 15.41 -18.07 36.56
CA THR A 24 14.80 -18.59 37.81
C THR A 24 13.75 -19.64 37.44
N SER A 25 14.01 -20.92 37.70
CA SER A 25 13.35 -21.73 38.73
C SER A 25 11.92 -22.16 38.38
N PHE A 26 11.81 -23.42 37.94
CA PHE A 26 10.58 -24.10 37.55
C PHE A 26 10.05 -24.90 38.75
N ASP A 27 9.10 -24.33 39.49
CA ASP A 27 8.39 -24.98 40.59
C ASP A 27 7.01 -25.39 40.08
N ASN A 28 6.84 -26.69 39.81
CA ASN A 28 5.58 -27.27 39.36
C ASN A 28 4.86 -27.83 40.59
N ARG A 29 3.93 -27.05 41.14
CA ARG A 29 3.05 -27.47 42.23
C ARG A 29 1.59 -27.28 41.81
N GLU A 30 0.95 -28.44 41.72
CA GLU A 30 -0.46 -28.77 41.61
C GLU A 30 -1.46 -27.70 42.07
N GLY A 31 -2.57 -27.55 41.33
CA GLY A 31 -3.81 -27.09 41.95
C GLY A 31 -4.86 -26.50 41.02
N ALA A 32 -5.69 -27.38 40.47
CA ALA A 32 -7.15 -27.25 40.34
C ALA A 32 -7.79 -26.03 39.65
N ALA A 33 -8.65 -26.37 38.69
CA ALA A 33 -9.89 -25.71 38.31
C ALA A 33 -9.76 -24.27 37.77
N ASN A 34 -9.91 -24.13 36.45
CA ASN A 34 -11.15 -23.54 35.92
C ASN A 34 -11.21 -23.72 34.40
N GLU A 35 -12.39 -24.11 33.95
CA GLU A 35 -12.80 -24.18 32.55
C GLU A 35 -12.78 -22.78 31.93
N VAL A 36 -11.92 -22.56 30.93
CA VAL A 36 -12.16 -21.60 29.85
C VAL A 36 -11.46 -22.13 28.60
N GLU A 37 -12.16 -22.97 27.84
CA GLU A 37 -11.84 -23.18 26.43
C GLU A 37 -12.11 -21.86 25.70
N GLN A 38 -11.13 -20.96 25.70
CA GLN A 38 -11.03 -19.95 24.66
C GLN A 38 -10.35 -20.63 23.48
N GLU A 39 -11.16 -21.18 22.59
CA GLU A 39 -10.80 -21.23 21.17
C GLU A 39 -10.48 -19.80 20.75
N MET A 40 -9.20 -19.46 20.87
CA MET A 40 -8.61 -18.33 20.19
C MET A 40 -8.48 -18.76 18.74
N GLU A 41 -9.61 -18.69 18.04
CA GLU A 41 -9.66 -18.75 16.59
C GLU A 41 -8.89 -17.54 16.09
N PHE A 42 -7.59 -17.75 15.85
CA PHE A 42 -6.75 -16.83 15.09
C PHE A 42 -7.28 -16.82 13.66
N GLU A 43 -8.34 -16.04 13.42
CA GLU A 43 -8.64 -15.59 12.09
C GLU A 43 -7.43 -14.74 11.63
N PRO A 44 -6.70 -15.16 10.58
CA PRO A 44 -5.64 -14.33 10.05
C PRO A 44 -6.26 -13.01 9.61
N ALA A 45 -5.66 -11.91 10.10
CA ALA A 45 -6.00 -10.55 9.78
C ALA A 45 -6.47 -10.44 8.33
N VAL A 46 -7.75 -10.09 8.19
CA VAL A 46 -8.39 -9.71 6.93
C VAL A 46 -7.42 -8.78 6.22
N ALA A 47 -6.74 -9.32 5.20
CA ALA A 47 -6.09 -8.50 4.22
C ALA A 47 -7.17 -7.53 3.76
N ALA A 48 -6.95 -6.23 3.98
CA ALA A 48 -7.75 -5.18 3.38
C ALA A 48 -7.59 -5.30 1.86
N ALA A 49 -8.31 -6.26 1.28
CA ALA A 49 -8.79 -6.21 -0.07
C ALA A 49 -9.58 -4.91 -0.11
N GLN A 50 -8.97 -3.88 -0.69
CA GLN A 50 -9.71 -2.72 -1.13
C GLN A 50 -10.78 -3.26 -2.07
N GLU A 51 -11.99 -3.42 -1.55
CA GLU A 51 -13.16 -3.66 -2.36
C GLU A 51 -13.19 -2.53 -3.39
N PRO A 52 -13.22 -2.83 -4.70
CA PRO A 52 -13.49 -1.80 -5.68
C PRO A 52 -14.87 -1.28 -5.33
N ASP A 53 -14.92 -0.04 -4.82
CA ASP A 53 -16.13 0.75 -4.69
C ASP A 53 -16.82 0.70 -6.05
N GLU A 54 -17.85 -0.15 -6.17
CA GLU A 54 -18.65 -0.26 -7.37
C GLU A 54 -19.45 1.03 -7.46
N GLY A 55 -18.81 2.01 -8.12
CA GLY A 55 -19.37 3.30 -8.43
C GLY A 55 -20.77 3.12 -8.97
N SER A 56 -21.72 3.69 -8.21
CA SER A 56 -23.13 3.77 -8.55
C SER A 56 -23.25 4.19 -10.02
N SER A 57 -23.72 3.27 -10.86
CA SER A 57 -23.95 3.50 -12.29
C SER A 57 -25.15 4.42 -12.43
N LEU A 58 -24.91 5.72 -12.31
CA LEU A 58 -25.83 6.72 -12.82
C LEU A 58 -25.71 6.68 -14.34
N GLU A 59 -26.70 6.07 -14.98
CA GLU A 59 -26.86 5.94 -16.43
C GLU A 59 -27.10 7.31 -17.08
N GLY A 60 -26.05 8.13 -17.13
CA GLY A 60 -26.02 9.38 -17.88
C GLY A 60 -24.92 9.34 -18.94
N ASP A 61 -25.17 9.91 -20.12
CA ASP A 61 -24.12 10.18 -21.11
C ASP A 61 -23.00 10.98 -20.43
N VAL A 62 -21.81 10.39 -20.31
CA VAL A 62 -20.62 11.06 -19.77
C VAL A 62 -19.80 11.60 -20.95
N SER A 63 -19.52 12.90 -20.97
CA SER A 63 -18.63 13.50 -21.98
C SER A 63 -17.27 13.76 -21.35
N LEU A 64 -16.24 13.11 -21.88
CA LEU A 64 -14.87 13.32 -21.46
C LEU A 64 -14.38 14.64 -22.06
N THR A 65 -13.88 15.54 -21.21
CA THR A 65 -13.45 16.88 -21.63
C THR A 65 -11.96 16.95 -21.89
N ASP A 66 -11.16 16.23 -21.10
CA ASP A 66 -9.70 16.22 -21.22
C ASP A 66 -9.12 14.90 -20.72
N ILE A 67 -8.03 14.47 -21.35
CA ILE A 67 -7.24 13.31 -20.94
C ILE A 67 -5.77 13.72 -20.98
N ARG A 68 -5.13 13.79 -19.81
CA ARG A 68 -3.75 14.25 -19.69
C ARG A 68 -2.91 13.38 -18.80
N TYR A 69 -1.63 13.26 -19.16
CA TYR A 69 -0.63 12.58 -18.35
C TYR A 69 0.25 13.60 -17.62
N VAL A 70 0.26 13.53 -16.30
CA VAL A 70 1.11 14.35 -15.44
C VAL A 70 2.26 13.47 -14.96
N SER A 71 3.44 13.64 -15.57
CA SER A 71 4.64 12.89 -15.21
C SER A 71 5.20 13.32 -13.85
N ARG A 72 5.71 12.36 -13.08
CA ARG A 72 6.44 12.60 -11.82
C ARG A 72 7.68 11.71 -11.75
N LYS A 73 8.60 11.98 -10.82
CA LYS A 73 9.79 11.12 -10.66
C LYS A 73 9.33 9.73 -10.20
N GLY A 74 9.62 8.70 -11.01
CA GLY A 74 9.24 7.31 -10.74
C GLY A 74 7.86 6.88 -11.25
N GLY A 75 7.19 7.69 -12.09
CA GLY A 75 5.93 7.31 -12.71
C GLY A 75 5.12 8.52 -13.20
N GLY A 76 3.80 8.43 -13.13
CA GLY A 76 2.94 9.57 -13.39
C GLY A 76 1.48 9.25 -13.13
N THR A 77 0.64 10.25 -13.36
CA THR A 77 -0.79 10.17 -13.12
C THR A 77 -1.52 10.50 -14.41
N VAL A 78 -2.44 9.63 -14.80
CA VAL A 78 -3.41 9.94 -15.86
C VAL A 78 -4.59 10.63 -15.19
N VAL A 79 -4.92 11.83 -15.66
CA VAL A 79 -6.08 12.61 -15.21
C VAL A 79 -7.10 12.60 -16.32
N ILE A 80 -8.30 12.13 -16.01
CA ILE A 80 -9.44 12.06 -16.92
C ILE A 80 -10.48 13.03 -16.34
N GLU A 81 -10.82 14.06 -17.11
CA GLU A 81 -11.85 15.03 -16.74
C GLU A 81 -13.14 14.75 -17.50
N ALA A 82 -14.25 14.87 -16.78
CA ALA A 82 -15.59 14.63 -17.32
C ALA A 82 -16.55 15.69 -16.80
N ASN A 83 -17.62 15.93 -17.56
CA ASN A 83 -18.69 16.87 -17.19
C ASN A 83 -19.63 16.36 -16.08
N SER A 84 -19.56 15.07 -15.77
CA SER A 84 -20.43 14.36 -14.82
C SER A 84 -19.64 13.32 -14.03
N PRO A 85 -20.14 12.87 -12.85
CA PRO A 85 -19.57 11.73 -12.14
C PRO A 85 -19.47 10.51 -13.06
N LEU A 86 -18.32 9.83 -13.04
CA LEU A 86 -18.01 8.73 -13.95
C LEU A 86 -17.89 7.41 -13.18
N THR A 87 -18.38 6.34 -13.79
CA THR A 87 -18.05 4.98 -13.38
C THR A 87 -16.95 4.45 -14.28
N PHE A 88 -16.04 3.66 -13.72
CA PHE A 88 -14.94 3.10 -14.49
C PHE A 88 -14.53 1.73 -13.97
N ARG A 89 -13.91 0.93 -14.84
CA ARG A 89 -13.28 -0.32 -14.48
C ARG A 89 -11.83 -0.30 -14.93
N THR A 90 -10.94 -0.82 -14.10
CA THR A 90 -9.52 -0.90 -14.42
C THR A 90 -9.13 -2.35 -14.62
N ARG A 91 -8.39 -2.62 -15.70
CA ARG A 91 -7.87 -3.95 -16.02
C ARG A 91 -6.44 -3.86 -16.47
N GLU A 92 -5.60 -4.71 -15.89
CA GLU A 92 -4.20 -4.84 -16.28
C GLU A 92 -4.06 -5.97 -17.31
N ASN A 93 -3.44 -5.67 -18.44
CA ASN A 93 -2.99 -6.68 -19.40
C ASN A 93 -1.49 -6.89 -19.22
N LYS A 94 -1.13 -8.02 -18.60
CA LYS A 94 0.25 -8.37 -18.29
C LYS A 94 1.07 -8.75 -19.53
N ASP A 95 0.42 -9.28 -20.56
CA ASP A 95 1.10 -9.66 -21.80
C ASP A 95 1.63 -8.43 -22.55
N SER A 96 0.87 -7.34 -22.52
CA SER A 96 1.24 -6.08 -23.18
C SER A 96 1.80 -5.02 -22.23
N ASN A 97 1.85 -5.29 -20.92
CA ASN A 97 2.19 -4.33 -19.87
C ASN A 97 1.35 -3.05 -19.94
N GLN A 98 0.03 -3.19 -20.14
CA GLN A 98 -0.91 -2.08 -20.29
C GLN A 98 -1.90 -2.04 -19.13
N LEU A 99 -2.18 -0.83 -18.64
CA LEU A 99 -3.31 -0.55 -17.77
C LEU A 99 -4.45 0.02 -18.62
N VAL A 100 -5.55 -0.70 -18.71
CA VAL A 100 -6.74 -0.32 -19.47
C VAL A 100 -7.79 0.21 -18.49
N VAL A 101 -8.34 1.38 -18.78
CA VAL A 101 -9.43 1.99 -18.01
C VAL A 101 -10.66 2.05 -18.92
N ASP A 102 -11.69 1.28 -18.57
CA ASP A 102 -12.95 1.20 -19.29
C ASP A 102 -13.97 2.14 -18.65
N ILE A 103 -14.46 3.10 -19.42
CA ILE A 103 -15.49 4.06 -18.99
C ILE A 103 -16.72 3.85 -19.88
N PRO A 104 -17.76 3.15 -19.38
CA PRO A 104 -18.96 2.88 -20.17
C PRO A 104 -19.72 4.18 -20.49
N ASN A 105 -20.46 4.17 -21.60
CA ASN A 105 -21.34 5.29 -22.00
C ASN A 105 -20.62 6.65 -22.10
N SER A 106 -19.32 6.63 -22.42
CA SER A 106 -18.51 7.83 -22.55
C SER A 106 -18.37 8.28 -24.01
N ARG A 107 -18.31 9.60 -24.21
CA ARG A 107 -17.97 10.23 -25.50
C ARG A 107 -16.60 10.89 -25.40
N LEU A 108 -15.78 10.68 -26.43
CA LEU A 108 -14.48 11.31 -26.57
C LEU A 108 -14.60 12.66 -27.31
N PRO A 109 -13.72 13.63 -26.98
CA PRO A 109 -13.67 14.93 -27.64
C PRO A 109 -13.13 14.87 -29.08
#